data_AF-A0AA35UE00-F1
#
_entry.id   AF-A0AA35UE00-F1
#
_cell.length_a   1.000
_cell.length_b   1.000
_cell.length_c   1.000
_cell.angle_alpha   90.00
_cell.angle_beta   90.00
_cell.angle_gamma   90.00
#
_symmetry.space_group_name_H-M   'P 1'
#
loop_
_entity.id
_entity.type
_entity.pdbx_description
1 polymer ?
#
loop_
_entity_poly.entity_id
_entity_poly.type
_entity_poly.pdbx_seq_one_letter_code
_entity_poly.pdbx_strand_id
1 'polypeptide(L)'
;MDNIPEAASPRAYDIVIFDVTPFADSFIDSHNLTFYYGRYETAIALVRHTLEMIMQLSSKNQTAPLRVALKPKRRHPIRHDMRYWNDLDELETRYAGFSVLPPEQNIFELFHPETVFVSRPYTSPAQMASILGATSIYYDPTETLADMGIKRDNLFFASGRDQLQTLLEKQPCFRPTQP
;
A
#
# COMPACT_ATOMS: atom_id res chain seq x y z
N MET A 1 -7.21 30.52 8.01
CA MET A 1 -7.15 30.24 6.56
C MET A 1 -5.78 29.64 6.35
N ASP A 2 -5.69 28.33 6.53
CA ASP A 2 -4.41 27.65 6.56
C ASP A 2 -4.02 27.27 5.12
N ASN A 3 -2.81 27.67 4.76
CA ASN A 3 -2.17 27.48 3.46
C ASN A 3 -2.37 26.06 2.94
N ILE A 4 -3.22 25.91 1.93
CA ILE A 4 -3.22 24.76 1.04
C ILE A 4 -1.99 24.94 0.14
N PRO A 5 -1.01 24.02 0.13
CA PRO A 5 0.20 24.19 -0.66
C PRO A 5 -0.13 24.38 -2.14
N GLU A 6 0.45 25.46 -2.68
CA GLU A 6 0.37 25.89 -4.06
C GLU A 6 1.23 24.98 -4.95
N ALA A 7 0.62 24.49 -6.05
CA ALA A 7 1.10 23.48 -7.00
C ALA A 7 1.43 22.09 -6.40
N ALA A 8 0.64 21.07 -6.76
CA ALA A 8 0.94 19.69 -6.43
C ALA A 8 2.34 19.33 -6.95
N SER A 9 3.22 18.84 -6.06
CA SER A 9 4.53 18.31 -6.42
C SER A 9 4.37 17.30 -7.57
N PRO A 10 5.33 17.20 -8.51
CA PRO A 10 5.22 16.23 -9.59
C PRO A 10 5.02 14.83 -9.00
N ARG A 11 4.04 14.10 -9.53
CA ARG A 11 3.70 12.74 -9.08
C ARG A 11 4.95 11.84 -9.09
N ALA A 12 5.40 11.45 -7.91
CA ALA A 12 6.58 10.60 -7.74
C ALA A 12 6.28 9.12 -8.06
N TYR A 13 5.11 8.64 -7.64
CA TYR A 13 4.73 7.24 -7.78
C TYR A 13 3.32 7.11 -8.34
N ASP A 14 3.10 6.02 -9.06
CA ASP A 14 1.79 5.69 -9.55
C ASP A 14 0.90 5.12 -8.45
N ILE A 15 1.51 4.23 -7.66
CA ILE A 15 0.88 3.51 -6.57
C ILE A 15 1.84 3.50 -5.39
N VAL A 16 1.32 3.75 -4.18
CA VAL A 16 2.08 3.63 -2.93
C VAL A 16 1.39 2.61 -2.04
N ILE A 17 2.14 1.58 -1.66
CA ILE A 17 1.72 0.61 -0.66
C ILE A 17 2.20 1.11 0.70
N PHE A 18 1.29 1.27 1.66
CA PHE A 18 1.66 1.59 3.04
C PHE A 18 1.42 0.39 3.94
N ASP A 19 2.48 -0.04 4.62
CA ASP A 19 2.40 -1.16 5.54
C ASP A 19 3.14 -0.88 6.87
N VAL A 20 2.76 -1.65 7.88
CA VAL A 20 3.40 -1.72 9.19
C VAL A 20 4.21 -3.00 9.24
N THR A 21 5.52 -2.88 9.40
CA THR A 21 6.41 -4.05 9.51
C THR A 21 5.90 -5.01 10.59
N PRO A 22 5.74 -6.30 10.26
CA PRO A 22 5.18 -7.28 11.18
C PRO A 22 6.13 -7.59 12.33
N PHE A 23 5.55 -7.93 13.48
CA PHE A 23 6.34 -8.46 14.59
C PHE A 23 6.73 -9.91 14.33
N ALA A 24 7.88 -10.31 14.85
CA ALA A 24 8.29 -11.71 14.86
C ALA A 24 7.33 -12.55 15.72
N ASP A 25 7.15 -13.83 15.35
CA ASP A 25 6.25 -14.75 16.05
C ASP A 25 6.58 -14.87 17.55
N SER A 26 7.87 -14.88 17.90
CA SER A 26 8.31 -14.91 19.30
C SER A 26 7.82 -13.70 20.12
N PHE A 27 7.71 -12.53 19.50
CA PHE A 27 7.14 -11.34 20.15
C PHE A 27 5.64 -11.48 20.35
N ILE A 28 4.92 -11.98 19.33
CA ILE A 28 3.48 -12.21 19.38
C ILE A 28 3.12 -13.22 20.47
N ASP A 29 3.84 -14.34 20.51
CA ASP A 29 3.63 -15.43 21.46
C ASP A 29 3.93 -15.00 22.89
N SER A 30 5.05 -14.30 23.12
CA SER A 30 5.42 -13.80 24.46
C SER A 30 4.43 -12.78 25.04
N HIS A 31 3.60 -12.17 24.21
CA HIS A 31 2.57 -11.21 24.63
C HIS A 31 1.16 -11.79 24.57
N ASN A 32 1.01 -13.10 24.31
CA ASN A 32 -0.27 -13.80 24.18
C ASN A 32 -1.25 -13.10 23.21
N LEU A 33 -0.73 -12.55 22.10
CA LEU A 33 -1.55 -11.89 21.09
C LEU A 33 -2.21 -12.95 20.17
N THR A 34 -3.33 -13.48 20.62
CA THR A 34 -4.07 -14.58 19.98
C THR A 34 -4.70 -14.19 18.63
N PHE A 35 -5.21 -12.96 18.51
CA PHE A 35 -5.70 -12.42 17.24
C PHE A 35 -4.93 -11.15 16.88
N TYR A 36 -3.78 -11.34 16.23
CA TYR A 36 -2.93 -10.23 15.80
C TYR A 36 -2.89 -10.14 14.28
N TYR A 37 -3.51 -9.10 13.74
CA TYR A 37 -3.53 -8.85 12.30
C TYR A 37 -2.14 -8.47 11.74
N GLY A 38 -1.27 -7.87 12.56
CA GLY A 38 0.06 -7.40 12.12
C GLY A 38 1.13 -8.49 12.00
N ARG A 39 0.71 -9.70 11.63
CA ARG A 39 1.59 -10.86 11.42
C ARG A 39 2.28 -10.81 10.06
N TYR A 40 3.35 -11.59 9.93
CA TYR A 40 4.13 -11.70 8.70
C TYR A 40 3.24 -12.02 7.50
N GLU A 41 2.36 -13.02 7.61
CA GLU A 41 1.53 -13.52 6.51
C GLU A 41 0.63 -12.42 5.95
N THR A 42 0.01 -11.64 6.84
CA THR A 42 -0.90 -10.56 6.43
C THR A 42 -0.15 -9.39 5.79
N ALA A 43 0.99 -9.01 6.38
CA ALA A 43 1.83 -7.92 5.89
C ALA A 43 2.38 -8.24 4.49
N ILE A 44 2.95 -9.43 4.31
CA ILE A 44 3.51 -9.80 3.01
C ILE A 44 2.42 -10.04 1.95
N ALA A 45 1.25 -10.57 2.34
CA ALA A 45 0.13 -10.76 1.43
C ALA A 45 -0.41 -9.43 0.89
N LEU A 46 -0.48 -8.38 1.73
CA LEU A 46 -0.81 -7.02 1.28
C LEU A 46 0.11 -6.58 0.14
N VAL A 47 1.43 -6.74 0.30
CA VAL A 47 2.41 -6.33 -0.71
C VAL A 47 2.35 -7.21 -1.96
N ARG A 48 2.44 -8.54 -1.78
CA ARG A 48 2.48 -9.51 -2.90
C ARG A 48 1.22 -9.46 -3.74
N HIS A 49 0.04 -9.52 -3.13
CA HIS A 49 -1.22 -9.50 -3.89
C HIS A 49 -1.39 -8.19 -4.65
N THR A 50 -1.00 -7.07 -4.05
CA THR A 50 -1.04 -5.76 -4.72
C THR A 50 -0.11 -5.73 -5.92
N LEU A 51 1.16 -6.15 -5.78
CA LEU A 51 2.12 -6.17 -6.89
C LEU A 51 1.68 -7.12 -8.01
N GLU A 52 1.23 -8.33 -7.67
CA GLU A 52 0.74 -9.30 -8.66
C GLU A 52 -0.44 -8.73 -9.46
N MET A 53 -1.39 -8.06 -8.79
CA MET A 53 -2.53 -7.41 -9.45
C MET A 53 -2.08 -6.26 -10.34
N ILE A 54 -1.17 -5.41 -9.86
CA ILE A 54 -0.60 -4.32 -10.66
C ILE A 54 0.01 -4.87 -11.95
N MET A 55 0.77 -5.97 -11.87
CA MET A 55 1.43 -6.57 -13.02
C MET A 55 0.46 -7.22 -14.01
N GLN A 56 -0.58 -7.89 -13.50
CA GLN A 56 -1.64 -8.44 -14.33
C GLN A 56 -2.43 -7.36 -15.07
N LEU A 57 -2.59 -6.18 -14.48
CA LEU A 57 -3.32 -5.06 -15.07
C LEU A 57 -2.44 -4.22 -16.01
N SER A 58 -1.19 -3.95 -15.64
CA SER A 58 -0.29 -3.12 -16.46
C SER A 58 0.13 -3.82 -17.75
N SER A 59 0.36 -5.14 -17.71
CA SER A 59 0.71 -5.94 -18.89
C SER A 59 -0.34 -5.91 -20.01
N LYS A 60 -1.59 -5.57 -19.69
CA LYS A 60 -2.68 -5.46 -20.66
C LYS A 60 -2.74 -4.11 -21.36
N ASN A 61 -2.31 -3.03 -20.68
CA ASN A 61 -2.74 -1.68 -21.04
C ASN A 61 -1.59 -0.66 -21.16
N GLN A 62 -0.35 -1.01 -20.82
CA GLN A 62 0.75 -0.04 -20.72
C GLN A 62 2.01 -0.46 -21.47
N THR A 63 2.74 0.55 -21.95
CA THR A 63 4.03 0.41 -22.63
C THR A 63 5.21 0.52 -21.67
N ALA A 64 5.01 1.08 -20.47
CA ALA A 64 6.02 1.22 -19.43
C ALA A 64 5.53 0.66 -18.08
N PRO A 65 6.42 0.18 -17.21
CA PRO A 65 6.05 -0.23 -15.85
C PRO A 65 5.53 0.95 -15.02
N LEU A 66 4.51 0.71 -14.20
CA LEU A 66 4.06 1.66 -13.19
C LEU A 66 5.14 1.84 -12.12
N ARG A 67 5.30 3.07 -11.62
CA ARG A 67 6.18 3.38 -10.48
C ARG A 67 5.45 3.03 -9.20
N VAL A 68 5.85 1.94 -8.55
CA VAL A 68 5.24 1.46 -7.31
C VAL A 68 6.23 1.62 -6.16
N ALA A 69 5.79 2.21 -5.06
CA ALA A 69 6.60 2.29 -3.84
C ALA A 69 5.96 1.53 -2.69
N LEU A 70 6.75 0.84 -1.89
CA LEU A 70 6.35 0.42 -0.55
C LEU A 70 6.95 1.38 0.48
N LYS A 71 6.09 1.99 1.29
CA LYS A 71 6.48 2.82 2.43
C LYS A 71 6.25 2.08 3.76
N PRO A 72 7.29 1.50 4.37
CA PRO A 72 7.16 0.93 5.71
C PRO A 72 7.03 2.02 6.77
N LYS A 73 6.24 1.76 7.82
CA LYS A 73 5.99 2.73 8.90
C LYS A 73 7.25 3.11 9.70
N ARG A 74 8.09 2.15 10.14
CA ARG A 74 9.30 2.39 10.98
C ARG A 74 10.31 1.24 10.88
N ARG A 75 11.61 1.53 11.03
CA ARG A 75 12.65 0.52 11.31
C ARG A 75 12.69 0.27 12.82
N HIS A 76 12.28 -0.92 13.27
CA HIS A 76 12.46 -1.35 14.67
C HIS A 76 13.07 -2.76 14.71
N PRO A 77 14.40 -2.87 14.53
CA PRO A 77 15.05 -4.13 14.16
C PRO A 77 14.92 -5.25 15.22
N ILE A 78 14.78 -4.92 16.50
CA ILE A 78 14.86 -5.92 17.59
C ILE A 78 13.62 -6.84 17.65
N ARG A 79 12.50 -6.46 17.01
CA ARG A 79 11.22 -7.19 17.17
C ARG A 79 10.54 -7.55 15.85
N HIS A 80 11.16 -7.21 14.73
CA HIS A 80 10.54 -7.36 13.41
C HIS A 80 10.85 -8.73 12.81
N ASP A 81 9.92 -9.24 12.02
CA ASP A 81 10.12 -10.48 11.30
C ASP A 81 11.09 -10.28 10.13
N MET A 82 12.22 -10.99 10.15
CA MET A 82 13.24 -10.89 9.09
C MET A 82 12.77 -11.51 7.77
N ARG A 83 11.80 -12.45 7.79
CA ARG A 83 11.22 -13.02 6.57
C ARG A 83 10.58 -11.93 5.72
N TYR A 84 9.92 -10.96 6.36
CA TYR A 84 9.30 -9.83 5.68
C TYR A 84 10.33 -9.03 4.88
N TRP A 85 11.45 -8.64 5.48
CA TRP A 85 12.47 -7.87 4.78
C TRP A 85 13.15 -8.66 3.66
N ASN A 86 13.45 -9.94 3.89
CA ASN A 86 14.02 -10.80 2.86
C ASN A 86 13.08 -10.91 1.64
N ASP A 87 11.77 -11.07 1.89
CA ASP A 87 10.79 -11.10 0.81
C ASP A 87 10.69 -9.75 0.08
N LEU A 88 10.78 -8.63 0.80
CA LEU A 88 10.77 -7.31 0.17
C LEU A 88 11.97 -7.11 -0.76
N ASP A 89 13.16 -7.55 -0.35
CA ASP A 89 14.38 -7.48 -1.17
C ASP A 89 14.24 -8.34 -2.44
N GLU A 90 13.63 -9.54 -2.32
CA GLU A 90 13.31 -10.39 -3.48
C GLU A 90 12.32 -9.69 -4.42
N LEU A 91 11.25 -9.10 -3.87
CA LEU A 91 10.21 -8.42 -4.65
C LEU A 91 10.76 -7.18 -5.38
N GLU A 92 11.62 -6.39 -4.75
CA GLU A 92 12.29 -5.24 -5.37
C GLU A 92 13.19 -5.68 -6.53
N THR A 93 13.88 -6.81 -6.39
CA THR A 93 14.69 -7.40 -7.49
C THR A 93 13.82 -7.93 -8.62
N ARG A 94 12.66 -8.52 -8.28
CA ARG A 94 11.78 -9.22 -9.23
C ARG A 94 10.92 -8.28 -10.08
N TYR A 95 10.44 -7.18 -9.51
CA TYR A 95 9.44 -6.33 -10.15
C TYR A 95 10.03 -4.98 -10.59
N ALA A 96 10.23 -4.83 -11.91
CA ALA A 96 10.65 -3.56 -12.48
C ALA A 96 9.63 -2.45 -12.15
N GLY A 97 10.12 -1.32 -11.64
CA GLY A 97 9.29 -0.20 -11.23
C GLY A 97 8.81 -0.26 -9.77
N PHE A 98 9.09 -1.34 -9.03
CA PHE A 98 8.86 -1.42 -7.59
C PHE A 98 10.10 -0.99 -6.81
N SER A 99 9.91 -0.19 -5.75
CA SER A 99 10.98 0.18 -4.82
C SER A 99 10.51 0.22 -3.36
N VAL A 100 11.36 -0.20 -2.43
CA VAL A 100 11.12 -0.12 -0.99
C VAL A 100 11.74 1.17 -0.45
N LEU A 101 10.90 2.06 0.05
CA LEU A 101 11.33 3.37 0.53
C LEU A 101 11.94 3.29 1.94
N PRO A 102 12.89 4.18 2.28
CA PRO A 102 13.37 4.32 3.64
C PRO A 102 12.22 4.55 4.64
N PRO A 103 12.21 3.89 5.81
CA PRO A 103 11.23 4.14 6.86
C PRO A 103 11.16 5.60 7.33
N GLU A 104 12.26 6.34 7.19
CA GLU A 104 12.43 7.73 7.62
C GLU A 104 11.91 8.73 6.59
N GLN A 105 11.67 8.31 5.35
CA GLN A 105 11.15 9.19 4.31
C GLN A 105 9.79 9.77 4.72
N ASN A 106 9.62 11.07 4.49
CA ASN A 106 8.41 11.76 4.86
C ASN A 106 7.25 11.32 3.96
N ILE A 107 6.19 10.78 4.56
CA ILE A 107 5.02 10.30 3.81
C ILE A 107 4.28 11.43 3.07
N PHE A 108 4.37 12.67 3.57
CA PHE A 108 3.74 13.82 2.91
C PHE A 108 4.31 14.09 1.53
N GLU A 109 5.55 13.70 1.27
CA GLU A 109 6.20 13.82 -0.04
C GLU A 109 5.64 12.84 -1.08
N LEU A 110 4.91 11.83 -0.64
CA LEU A 110 4.31 10.81 -1.50
C LEU A 110 2.88 11.17 -1.93
N PHE A 111 2.22 12.09 -1.22
CA PHE A 111 0.84 12.45 -1.48
C PHE A 111 0.72 13.28 -2.77
N HIS A 112 -0.09 12.76 -3.69
CA HIS A 112 -0.47 13.44 -4.92
C HIS A 112 -1.87 12.96 -5.32
N PRO A 113 -2.78 13.83 -5.83
CA PRO A 113 -4.16 13.45 -6.15
C PRO A 113 -4.28 12.29 -7.15
N GLU A 114 -3.29 12.12 -8.03
CA GLU A 114 -3.26 11.04 -9.01
C GLU A 114 -2.56 9.76 -8.52
N THR A 115 -1.98 9.75 -7.31
CA THR A 115 -1.38 8.56 -6.71
C THR A 115 -2.46 7.68 -6.08
N VAL A 116 -2.40 6.37 -6.29
CA VAL A 116 -3.28 5.42 -5.60
C VAL A 116 -2.56 4.87 -4.37
N PHE A 117 -3.20 4.94 -3.21
CA PHE A 117 -2.65 4.38 -1.97
C PHE A 117 -3.33 3.07 -1.63
N VAL A 118 -2.58 1.97 -1.62
CA VAL A 118 -3.06 0.69 -1.08
C VAL A 118 -2.46 0.52 0.31
N SER A 119 -3.27 0.25 1.31
CA SER A 119 -2.82 0.31 2.70
C SER A 119 -3.43 -0.78 3.54
N ARG A 120 -2.70 -1.16 4.58
CA ARG A 120 -3.29 -1.90 5.69
C ARG A 120 -4.55 -1.17 6.21
N PRO A 121 -5.64 -1.89 6.52
CA PRO A 121 -6.89 -1.29 6.98
C PRO A 121 -6.71 -0.39 8.19
N TYR A 122 -7.45 0.71 8.21
CA TYR A 122 -7.55 1.67 9.32
C TYR A 122 -6.25 2.38 9.69
N THR A 123 -5.28 2.42 8.78
CA THR A 123 -4.08 3.25 8.94
C THR A 123 -4.40 4.73 8.66
N SER A 124 -3.79 5.65 9.42
CA SER A 124 -3.98 7.10 9.23
C SER A 124 -3.42 7.65 7.91
N PRO A 125 -2.30 7.16 7.35
CA PRO A 125 -1.86 7.49 5.98
C PRO A 125 -2.93 7.41 4.91
N ALA A 126 -3.75 6.36 4.90
CA ALA A 126 -4.83 6.19 3.93
C ALA A 126 -5.91 7.28 4.07
N GLN A 127 -6.26 7.60 5.33
CA GLN A 127 -7.18 8.70 5.63
C GLN A 127 -6.60 10.03 5.12
N MET A 128 -5.33 10.28 5.34
CA MET A 128 -4.66 11.51 4.93
C MET A 128 -4.54 11.64 3.42
N ALA A 129 -4.14 10.56 2.73
CA ALA A 129 -4.12 10.50 1.27
C ALA A 129 -5.50 10.86 0.69
N SER A 130 -6.56 10.26 1.24
CA SER A 130 -7.94 10.55 0.83
C SER A 130 -8.35 12.01 1.08
N ILE A 131 -7.97 12.61 2.22
CA ILE A 131 -8.22 14.04 2.51
C ILE A 131 -7.53 14.94 1.47
N LEU A 132 -6.35 14.55 1.01
CA LEU A 132 -5.56 15.28 0.02
C LEU A 132 -5.97 14.97 -1.43
N GLY A 133 -7.09 14.29 -1.63
CA GLY A 133 -7.69 14.05 -2.95
C GLY A 133 -7.20 12.80 -3.66
N ALA A 134 -6.27 12.04 -3.09
CA ALA A 134 -5.79 10.78 -3.66
C ALA A 134 -6.80 9.65 -3.46
N THR A 135 -6.87 8.71 -4.41
CA THR A 135 -7.57 7.45 -4.17
C THR A 135 -6.83 6.65 -3.10
N SER A 136 -7.55 6.18 -2.10
CA SER A 136 -7.00 5.28 -1.08
C SER A 136 -7.86 4.03 -0.94
N ILE A 137 -7.20 2.89 -0.76
CA ILE A 137 -7.79 1.57 -0.65
C ILE A 137 -7.22 0.90 0.59
N TYR A 138 -8.08 0.64 1.57
CA TYR A 138 -7.78 -0.35 2.59
C TYR A 138 -7.87 -1.74 1.98
N TYR A 139 -6.82 -2.53 2.11
CA TYR A 139 -6.81 -3.90 1.60
C TYR A 139 -6.63 -4.90 2.73
N ASP A 140 -7.64 -5.75 2.92
CA ASP A 140 -7.59 -6.91 3.79
C ASP A 140 -7.35 -8.19 2.97
N PRO A 141 -6.13 -8.75 2.97
CA PRO A 141 -5.86 -10.02 2.29
C PRO A 141 -6.42 -11.24 3.02
N THR A 142 -6.89 -11.09 4.27
CA THR A 142 -7.41 -12.19 5.09
C THR A 142 -8.91 -12.40 4.93
N GLU A 143 -9.63 -11.40 4.39
CA GLU A 143 -11.09 -11.38 4.26
C GLU A 143 -11.84 -11.53 5.60
N THR A 144 -11.17 -11.20 6.72
CA THR A 144 -11.74 -11.37 8.07
C THR A 144 -12.28 -10.07 8.66
N LEU A 145 -11.87 -8.92 8.13
CA LEU A 145 -12.26 -7.62 8.64
C LEU A 145 -13.55 -7.15 7.97
N ALA A 146 -14.51 -6.70 8.80
CA ALA A 146 -15.63 -5.91 8.33
C ALA A 146 -15.18 -4.47 8.06
N ASP A 147 -15.77 -3.82 7.05
CA ASP A 147 -15.49 -2.42 6.70
C ASP A 147 -16.17 -1.43 7.67
N MET A 148 -15.46 -1.15 8.75
CA MET A 148 -15.87 -0.27 9.86
C MET A 148 -15.19 1.11 9.80
N GLY A 149 -14.51 1.41 8.69
CA GLY A 149 -13.74 2.64 8.53
C GLY A 149 -14.62 3.87 8.39
N ILE A 150 -14.05 5.03 8.69
CA ILE A 150 -14.65 6.33 8.34
C ILE A 150 -14.79 6.39 6.82
N LYS A 151 -16.02 6.54 6.33
CA LYS A 151 -16.31 6.61 4.90
C LYS A 151 -15.90 7.96 4.33
N ARG A 152 -15.30 7.93 3.14
CA ARG A 152 -14.98 9.10 2.31
C ARG A 152 -15.10 8.71 0.85
N ASP A 153 -15.37 9.69 -0.01
CA ASP A 153 -15.62 9.47 -1.44
C ASP A 153 -14.44 8.77 -2.14
N ASN A 154 -13.21 9.07 -1.71
CA ASN A 154 -11.97 8.53 -2.28
C ASN A 154 -11.30 7.48 -1.38
N LEU A 155 -12.00 6.93 -0.39
CA LEU A 155 -11.48 5.87 0.48
C LEU A 155 -12.35 4.62 0.39
N PHE A 156 -11.76 3.56 -0.13
CA PHE A 156 -12.41 2.28 -0.37
C PHE A 156 -11.87 1.20 0.55
N PHE A 157 -12.66 0.15 0.74
CA PHE A 157 -12.24 -1.07 1.42
C PHE A 157 -12.32 -2.24 0.44
N ALA A 158 -11.26 -3.02 0.36
CA ALA A 158 -11.15 -4.24 -0.41
C ALA A 158 -10.96 -5.41 0.56
N SER A 159 -11.98 -6.27 0.65
CA SER A 159 -11.89 -7.58 1.27
C SER A 159 -11.51 -8.59 0.20
N GLY A 160 -10.26 -9.06 0.23
CA GLY A 160 -9.80 -10.08 -0.71
C GLY A 160 -9.43 -9.57 -2.11
N ARG A 161 -8.87 -10.48 -2.90
CA ARG A 161 -8.19 -10.15 -4.17
C ARG A 161 -9.13 -9.58 -5.23
N ASP A 162 -10.34 -10.13 -5.33
CA ASP A 162 -11.31 -9.74 -6.38
C ASP A 162 -11.78 -8.29 -6.21
N GLN A 163 -12.01 -7.86 -4.97
CA GLN A 163 -12.39 -6.48 -4.68
C GLN A 163 -11.22 -5.52 -4.91
N LEU A 164 -10.00 -5.92 -4.53
CA LEU A 164 -8.80 -5.12 -4.82
C LEU A 164 -8.63 -4.93 -6.32
N GLN A 165 -8.73 -6.00 -7.11
CA GLN A 165 -8.62 -5.94 -8.56
C GLN A 165 -9.67 -4.99 -9.16
N THR A 166 -10.94 -5.14 -8.78
CA THR A 166 -12.05 -4.32 -9.26
C THR A 166 -11.82 -2.82 -8.98
N LEU A 167 -11.24 -2.49 -7.83
CA LEU A 167 -10.92 -1.11 -7.48
C LEU A 167 -9.72 -0.59 -8.26
N LEU A 168 -8.67 -1.39 -8.42
CA LEU A 168 -7.47 -1.03 -9.18
C LEU A 168 -7.77 -0.79 -10.66
N GLU A 169 -8.57 -1.65 -11.30
CA GLU A 169 -8.96 -1.52 -12.72
C GLU A 169 -9.63 -0.19 -13.06
N LYS A 170 -10.30 0.44 -12.09
CA LYS A 170 -10.98 1.73 -12.29
C LYS A 170 -10.03 2.92 -12.25
N GLN A 171 -8.80 2.73 -11.74
CA GLN A 171 -7.87 3.83 -11.51
C GLN A 171 -7.27 4.36 -12.82
N PRO A 172 -7.05 5.68 -12.93
CA PRO A 172 -6.51 6.28 -14.15
C PRO A 172 -5.18 5.69 -14.60
N CYS A 173 -4.33 5.28 -13.64
CA CYS A 173 -3.02 4.71 -13.93
C CYS A 173 -3.07 3.37 -14.69
N PHE A 174 -4.22 2.69 -14.78
CA PHE A 174 -4.38 1.46 -15.57
C PHE A 174 -5.11 1.67 -16.90
N ARG A 175 -5.52 2.90 -17.22
CA ARG A 175 -6.16 3.19 -18.50
C ARG A 175 -5.09 3.29 -19.59
N PRO A 176 -5.37 2.83 -20.82
CA PRO A 176 -4.46 3.02 -21.94
C PRO A 176 -4.17 4.51 -22.12
N THR A 177 -2.89 4.87 -22.26
CA THR A 177 -2.53 6.21 -22.75
C THR A 177 -3.11 6.35 -24.15
N GLN A 178 -4.04 7.29 -24.34
CA GLN A 178 -4.52 7.59 -25.69
C GLN A 178 -3.32 8.04 -26.56
N PRO A 179 -3.21 7.53 -27.80
CA PRO A 179 -2.13 7.90 -28.71
C PRO A 179 -2.17 9.39 -29.09
#